data_AF-A0A2D8U2Z4-F1
#
_entry.id   AF-A0A2D8U2Z4-F1
#
_cell.length_a   1.000
_cell.length_b   1.000
_cell.length_c   1.000
_cell.angle_alpha   90.00
_cell.angle_beta   90.00
_cell.angle_gamma   90.00
#
_symmetry.space_group_name_H-M   'P 1'
#
loop_
_entity.id
_entity.type
_entity.pdbx_description
1 polymer ?
#
loop_
_entity_poly.entity_id
_entity_poly.type
_entity_poly.pdbx_seq_one_letter_code
_entity_poly.pdbx_strand_id
1 'polypeptide(L)'
;MNHIIDTINWIKKDYKSYPVRFSAEVIAWAITIGCSVVMALTVPNPPLFELYIVWIIGCVIYTWAAWTRGSFGMLANYIALTLIDSFGLYRIIIST
;
A
#
# COMPACT_ATOMS: atom_id res chain seq x y z
N MET A 1 22.82 18.02 0.73
CA MET A 1 23.47 16.72 1.02
C MET A 1 23.13 16.20 2.42
N ASN A 2 23.11 17.05 3.45
CA ASN A 2 22.81 16.66 4.84
C ASN A 2 21.45 15.96 5.02
N HIS A 3 20.37 16.47 4.40
CA HIS A 3 19.03 15.88 4.55
C HIS A 3 18.89 14.44 4.00
N ILE A 4 19.67 14.05 3.00
CA ILE A 4 19.67 12.69 2.47
C ILE A 4 20.29 11.74 3.50
N ILE A 5 21.41 12.16 4.10
CA ILE A 5 22.10 11.41 5.16
C ILE A 5 21.18 11.27 6.38
N ASP A 6 20.47 12.34 6.76
CA ASP A 6 19.50 12.32 7.85
C ASP A 6 18.35 11.34 7.57
N THR A 7 17.84 11.32 6.33
CA THR A 7 16.80 10.38 5.90
C THR A 7 17.29 8.93 5.96
N ILE A 8 18.49 8.66 5.47
CA ILE A 8 19.09 7.31 5.53
C ILE A 8 19.30 6.88 6.98
N ASN A 9 19.75 7.78 7.85
CA ASN A 9 19.90 7.51 9.28
C ASN A 9 18.55 7.25 9.95
N TRP A 10 17.52 8.00 9.55
CA TRP A 10 16.15 7.79 10.00
C TRP A 10 15.64 6.40 9.60
N ILE A 11 15.83 5.98 8.34
CA ILE A 11 15.47 4.64 7.85
C ILE A 11 16.18 3.54 8.67
N LYS A 12 17.50 3.68 8.88
CA LYS A 12 18.27 2.71 9.68
C LYS A 12 17.75 2.60 11.11
N LYS A 13 17.42 3.73 11.73
CA LYS A 13 16.86 3.77 13.09
C LYS A 13 15.47 3.15 13.14
N ASP A 14 14.65 3.41 12.12
CA ASP A 14 13.30 2.89 12.01
C ASP A 14 13.29 1.36 11.87
N TYR A 15 14.12 0.83 10.97
CA TYR A 15 14.30 -0.61 10.79
C TYR A 15 14.82 -1.30 12.06
N LYS A 16 15.78 -0.69 12.77
CA LYS A 16 16.30 -1.26 14.03
C LYS A 16 15.25 -1.28 15.14
N SER A 17 14.32 -0.34 15.15
CA SER A 17 13.30 -0.22 16.20
C SER A 17 12.11 -1.15 15.96
N TYR A 18 11.63 -1.24 14.71
CA TYR A 18 10.47 -2.06 14.34
C TYR A 18 10.67 -2.72 12.97
N PRO A 19 11.54 -3.75 12.87
CA PRO A 19 11.94 -4.32 11.58
C PRO A 19 10.77 -4.98 10.82
N VAL A 20 9.83 -5.60 11.55
CA VAL A 20 8.64 -6.22 10.95
C VAL A 20 7.74 -5.17 10.30
N ARG A 21 7.48 -4.06 11.00
CA ARG A 21 6.65 -2.97 10.47
C ARG A 21 7.29 -2.35 9.24
N PHE A 22 8.58 -2.00 9.31
CA PHE A 22 9.29 -1.43 8.19
C PHE A 22 9.29 -2.36 6.97
N SER A 23 9.54 -3.66 7.18
CA SER A 23 9.52 -4.65 6.10
C SER A 23 8.12 -4.76 5.47
N ALA A 24 7.07 -4.72 6.28
CA ALA A 24 5.69 -4.72 5.81
C ALA A 24 5.36 -3.48 4.98
N GLU A 25 5.82 -2.29 5.38
CA GLU A 25 5.68 -1.04 4.59
C GLU A 25 6.36 -1.16 3.23
N VAL A 26 7.58 -1.72 3.19
CA VAL A 26 8.34 -1.92 1.93
C VAL A 26 7.66 -2.96 1.03
N ILE A 27 7.11 -4.04 1.60
CA ILE A 27 6.37 -5.05 0.83
C ILE A 27 5.09 -4.44 0.26
N ALA A 28 4.31 -3.72 1.06
CA ALA A 28 3.08 -3.06 0.61
C ALA A 28 3.38 -2.01 -0.49
N TRP A 29 4.48 -1.28 -0.34
CA TRP A 29 4.98 -0.37 -1.36
C TRP A 29 5.34 -1.09 -2.66
N ALA A 30 6.08 -2.20 -2.58
CA ALA A 30 6.45 -2.99 -3.76
C ALA A 30 5.22 -3.58 -4.47
N ILE A 31 4.23 -4.05 -3.71
CA ILE A 31 2.96 -4.56 -4.24
C ILE A 31 2.21 -3.47 -5.01
N THR A 32 2.08 -2.28 -4.45
CA THR A 32 1.34 -1.18 -5.11
C THR A 32 2.02 -0.70 -6.39
N ILE A 33 3.35 -0.66 -6.43
CA ILE A 33 4.12 -0.42 -7.66
C ILE A 33 3.86 -1.54 -8.68
N GLY A 34 3.92 -2.80 -8.25
CA GLY A 34 3.63 -3.96 -9.10
C GLY A 34 2.26 -3.87 -9.77
N CYS A 35 1.21 -3.55 -9.00
CA CYS A 35 -0.14 -3.32 -9.54
C CYS A 35 -0.19 -2.20 -10.58
N SER A 36 0.51 -1.10 -10.31
CA SER A 36 0.55 0.05 -11.22
C SER A 36 1.24 -0.30 -12.54
N VAL A 37 2.30 -1.11 -12.48
CA VAL A 37 2.98 -1.64 -13.67
C VAL A 37 2.07 -2.59 -14.45
N VAL A 38 1.43 -3.56 -13.78
CA VAL A 38 0.49 -4.49 -14.44
C VAL A 38 -0.64 -3.73 -15.11
N MET A 39 -1.24 -2.76 -14.42
CA MET A 39 -2.27 -1.90 -15.01
C MET A 39 -1.77 -1.16 -16.25
N ALA A 40 -0.60 -0.53 -16.19
CA ALA A 40 -0.03 0.20 -17.33
C ALA A 40 0.23 -0.70 -18.55
N LEU A 41 0.66 -1.95 -18.33
CA LEU A 41 0.96 -2.91 -19.39
C LEU A 41 -0.27 -3.59 -19.98
N THR A 42 -1.40 -3.62 -19.25
CA THR A 42 -2.61 -4.37 -19.65
C THR A 42 -3.72 -3.48 -20.21
N VAL A 43 -3.54 -2.16 -20.20
CA VAL A 43 -4.41 -1.22 -20.94
C VAL A 43 -4.47 -1.62 -22.42
N PRO A 44 -5.67 -1.66 -23.05
CA PRO A 44 -6.95 -1.10 -22.57
C PRO A 44 -7.81 -2.01 -21.69
N ASN A 45 -7.43 -3.27 -21.48
CA ASN A 45 -8.24 -4.27 -20.76
C ASN A 45 -7.51 -4.75 -19.49
N PRO A 46 -7.39 -3.91 -18.45
CA PRO A 46 -6.71 -4.29 -17.23
C PRO A 46 -7.47 -5.39 -16.45
N PRO A 47 -6.76 -6.33 -15.81
CA PRO A 47 -7.35 -7.36 -14.96
C PRO A 47 -7.79 -6.75 -13.61
N LEU A 48 -8.90 -6.00 -13.64
CA LEU A 48 -9.34 -5.19 -12.49
C LEU A 48 -9.68 -6.03 -11.26
N PHE A 49 -10.25 -7.23 -11.45
CA PHE A 49 -10.62 -8.11 -10.34
C PHE A 49 -9.39 -8.49 -9.50
N GLU A 50 -8.33 -8.95 -10.15
CA GLU A 50 -7.06 -9.33 -9.52
C GLU A 50 -6.37 -8.11 -8.91
N LEU A 51 -6.38 -6.97 -9.61
CA LEU A 51 -5.78 -5.73 -9.12
C LEU A 51 -6.45 -5.22 -7.84
N TYR A 52 -7.79 -5.25 -7.76
CA TYR A 52 -8.51 -4.85 -6.55
C TYR A 52 -8.19 -5.74 -5.35
N ILE A 53 -8.10 -7.06 -5.54
CA ILE A 53 -7.71 -7.98 -4.45
C ILE A 53 -6.33 -7.61 -3.90
N VAL A 54 -5.37 -7.40 -4.80
CA VAL A 54 -4.00 -7.08 -4.41
C VAL A 54 -3.89 -5.68 -3.79
N TRP A 55 -4.64 -4.69 -4.29
CA TRP A 55 -4.71 -3.35 -3.70
C TRP A 55 -5.27 -3.35 -2.29
N ILE A 56 -6.36 -4.09 -2.05
CA ILE A 56 -6.95 -4.23 -0.71
C ILE A 56 -5.91 -4.83 0.25
N ILE A 57 -5.20 -5.88 -0.14
CA ILE A 57 -4.14 -6.49 0.67
C ILE A 57 -3.05 -5.46 1.00
N GLY A 58 -2.58 -4.71 0.00
CA GLY A 58 -1.59 -3.64 0.19
C GLY A 58 -2.08 -2.55 1.16
N CYS A 59 -3.32 -2.09 0.99
CA CYS A 59 -3.92 -1.07 1.86
C CYS A 59 -4.12 -1.55 3.30
N VAL A 60 -4.46 -2.82 3.51
CA VAL A 60 -4.58 -3.40 4.86
C VAL A 60 -3.22 -3.46 5.55
N ILE A 61 -2.16 -3.87 4.86
CA ILE A 61 -0.80 -3.89 5.40
C ILE A 61 -0.37 -2.46 5.78
N TYR A 62 -0.63 -1.49 4.91
CA TYR A 62 -0.32 -0.08 5.18
C TYR A 62 -1.15 0.52 6.32
N THR A 63 -2.42 0.12 6.46
CA THR A 63 -3.28 0.53 7.57
C THR A 63 -2.69 0.08 8.90
N TRP A 64 -2.26 -1.19 8.98
CA TRP A 64 -1.61 -1.72 10.18
C TRP A 64 -0.28 -1.01 10.47
N ALA A 65 0.54 -0.76 9.45
CA ALA A 65 1.79 -0.03 9.62
C ALA A 65 1.58 1.42 10.08
N ALA A 66 0.59 2.12 9.51
CA ALA A 66 0.24 3.48 9.89
C ALA A 66 -0.30 3.56 11.34
N TRP A 67 -1.11 2.58 11.75
CA TRP A 67 -1.61 2.46 13.12
C TRP A 67 -0.45 2.31 14.11
N THR A 68 0.47 1.38 13.86
CA THR A 68 1.62 1.11 14.74
C THR A 68 2.61 2.27 14.82
N ARG A 69 2.65 3.13 13.80
CA ARG A 69 3.45 4.37 13.78
C ARG A 69 2.75 5.57 14.44
N GLY A 70 1.45 5.49 14.71
CA GLY A 70 0.65 6.63 15.17
C GLY A 70 0.47 7.71 14.10
N SER A 71 0.50 7.36 12.81
CA SER A 71 0.32 8.32 11.72
C SER A 71 -1.16 8.42 11.32
N PHE A 72 -1.88 9.40 11.88
CA PHE A 72 -3.31 9.59 11.61
C PHE A 72 -3.63 9.80 10.13
N GLY A 73 -2.87 10.66 9.45
CA GLY A 73 -3.11 10.95 8.03
C GLY A 73 -2.96 9.72 7.13
N MET A 74 -1.90 8.92 7.34
CA MET A 74 -1.75 7.67 6.59
C MET A 74 -2.83 6.66 6.95
N LEU A 75 -3.17 6.54 8.24
CA LEU A 75 -4.21 5.62 8.69
C LEU A 75 -5.56 5.92 8.03
N ALA A 76 -6.00 7.19 8.08
CA ALA A 76 -7.25 7.63 7.46
C ALA A 76 -7.25 7.39 5.94
N ASN A 77 -6.13 7.67 5.27
CA ASN A 77 -5.98 7.45 3.84
C ASN A 77 -6.15 5.97 3.46
N TYR A 78 -5.44 5.07 4.14
CA TYR A 78 -5.49 3.64 3.78
C TYR A 78 -6.80 2.97 4.18
N ILE A 79 -7.49 3.45 5.23
CA ILE A 79 -8.86 3.03 5.51
C ILE A 79 -9.79 3.45 4.37
N ALA A 80 -9.71 4.71 3.93
CA ALA A 80 -10.55 5.21 2.84
C ALA A 80 -10.30 4.43 1.53
N LEU A 81 -9.04 4.19 1.16
CA LEU A 81 -8.69 3.41 -0.02
C LEU A 81 -9.20 1.97 0.08
N THR A 82 -9.03 1.31 1.23
CA THR A 82 -9.55 -0.06 1.44
C THR A 82 -11.06 -0.11 1.21
N LEU A 83 -11.81 0.89 1.66
CA LEU A 83 -13.26 0.96 1.45
C LEU A 83 -13.63 1.20 -0.01
N ILE A 84 -12.94 2.12 -0.69
CA ILE A 84 -13.15 2.41 -2.11
C ILE A 84 -12.87 1.16 -2.95
N ASP A 85 -11.75 0.49 -2.70
CA ASP A 85 -11.35 -0.71 -3.44
C ASP A 85 -12.28 -1.90 -3.16
N SER A 86 -12.75 -2.04 -1.92
CA SER A 86 -13.75 -3.06 -1.57
C SER A 86 -15.08 -2.83 -2.31
N PHE A 87 -15.52 -1.57 -2.42
CA PHE A 87 -16.71 -1.22 -3.17
C PHE A 87 -16.51 -1.42 -4.69
N GLY A 88 -15.32 -1.09 -5.21
CA GLY A 88 -14.93 -1.38 -6.59
C GLY A 88 -14.98 -2.87 -6.92
N LEU A 89 -14.38 -3.71 -6.06
CA LEU A 89 -14.42 -5.16 -6.19
C LEU A 89 -15.85 -5.71 -6.12
N TYR A 90 -16.65 -5.24 -5.17
CA TYR A 90 -18.05 -5.62 -5.03
C TYR A 90 -18.85 -5.31 -6.31
N ARG A 91 -18.63 -4.15 -6.93
CA ARG A 91 -19.27 -3.82 -8.20
C ARG A 91 -18.89 -4.79 -9.31
N ILE A 92 -17.61 -5.14 -9.43
CA ILE A 92 -17.15 -6.11 -10.44
C ILE A 92 -17.84 -7.45 -10.26
N ILE A 93 -17.94 -7.95 -9.03
CA ILE A 93 -18.57 -9.24 -8.70
C ILE A 93 -20.04 -9.27 -9.10
N ILE A 94 -20.78 -8.16 -8.95
CA ILE A 94 -22.21 -8.08 -9.31
C ILE A 94 -22.44 -7.80 -10.79
N SER A 95 -21.52 -7.09 -11.45
CA SER A 95 -21.63 -6.77 -12.87
C SER A 95 -21.14 -7.88 -13.81
N THR A 96 -20.53 -8.93 -13.25
CA THR A 96 -20.07 -10.13 -13.98
C THR A 96 -21.15 -11.19 -13.92
#